data_AF-A0A7C3MXZ5-F1
#
_entry.id   AF-A0A7C3MXZ5-F1
#
_cell.length_a   1.000
_cell.length_b   1.000
_cell.length_c   1.000
_cell.angle_alpha   90.00
_cell.angle_beta   90.00
_cell.angle_gamma   90.00
#
_symmetry.space_group_name_H-M   'P 1'
#
loop_
_entity.id
_entity.type
_entity.pdbx_description
1 polymer ?
#
loop_
_entity_poly.entity_id
_entity_poly.type
_entity_poly.pdbx_seq_one_letter_code
_entity_poly.pdbx_strand_id
1 'polypeptide(L)'
;MRLLLCTVALLAAVASAVASPVLTTASFLNEMANLNRLAELPDVPYTARQFSSYDRASQIRGGAKVNWFANGDAGHYLRDETRNGQVEHVMMDADGPGVITRIWSANPDNTTIRFYIDGATEPTFEADFLALTTGKVSPFIAPLSHRLSGGANLYFPITFARHCKVTHTGNGIYYQIDARFYPQGTRIQSFDPKALPALRPAIERVASVLSNPDRLNPRPNHSARISLAPGQTAALLDVSGPAAIRYLAVRLSTEGQEAALRGTVLRIRFDREKPQVECPLGDFFGTGPGANSYVSLPCTVTKDGELRCRFAMPFAKRATLTLTNTTSSPVRGSFAANVSPYRWSGRSLLFHAKWRADLDAPTRPFRDIRYISVDGTGRYVGTQLSITNPWTDWWGEGDEKIYVDGESFPSFFGTGTEDYFGYAWGSPQLYTNAYHAQTRCDGPGTFGDCSEVRWHLFDDIPFKTGVTFDLELWHWKDGRVPIYSRASYYYARPGAADDHPPIAADELKVPQKPPQPLR
;
A
#
# COMPACT_ATOMS: atom_id res chain seq x y z
N MET A 1 -61.76 47.69 -1.57
CA MET A 1 -60.86 46.78 -2.31
C MET A 1 -59.44 47.08 -1.86
N ARG A 2 -58.99 46.52 -0.73
CA ARG A 2 -58.27 45.24 -0.56
C ARG A 2 -56.88 45.20 -1.21
N LEU A 3 -55.87 45.16 -0.33
CA LEU A 3 -54.56 44.45 -0.42
C LEU A 3 -53.56 45.00 -1.47
N LEU A 4 -52.24 45.07 -1.26
CA LEU A 4 -51.34 44.18 -0.51
C LEU A 4 -50.01 44.94 -0.24
N LEU A 5 -49.55 45.04 1.02
CA LEU A 5 -48.15 45.36 1.33
C LEU A 5 -47.31 44.10 1.15
N CYS A 6 -46.38 44.08 0.21
CA CYS A 6 -45.38 43.01 0.08
C CYS A 6 -44.19 43.31 1.00
N THR A 7 -44.22 42.77 2.22
CA THR A 7 -43.06 42.66 3.09
C THR A 7 -42.15 41.54 2.54
N VAL A 8 -40.99 41.89 2.01
CA VAL A 8 -39.93 40.94 1.67
C VAL A 8 -39.26 40.51 2.97
N ALA A 9 -39.63 39.34 3.48
CA ALA A 9 -38.93 38.70 4.60
C ALA A 9 -37.64 38.08 4.07
N LEU A 10 -36.50 38.68 4.42
CA LEU A 10 -35.18 38.09 4.22
C LEU A 10 -35.03 36.90 5.19
N LEU A 11 -35.33 35.68 4.72
CA LEU A 11 -34.98 34.45 5.44
C LEU A 11 -33.46 34.26 5.31
N ALA A 12 -32.72 34.74 6.30
CA ALA A 12 -31.32 34.38 6.48
C ALA A 12 -31.28 32.87 6.80
N ALA A 13 -30.87 32.06 5.82
CA ALA A 13 -30.56 30.66 6.04
C ALA A 13 -29.35 30.59 6.96
N VAL A 14 -29.59 30.41 8.26
CA VAL A 14 -28.55 30.03 9.21
C VAL A 14 -28.13 28.62 8.83
N ALA A 15 -27.11 28.50 7.99
CA ALA A 15 -26.40 27.25 7.81
C ALA A 15 -25.77 26.90 9.16
N SER A 16 -26.38 25.98 9.89
CA SER A 16 -25.74 25.37 11.06
C SER A 16 -24.43 24.77 10.60
N ALA A 17 -23.32 25.47 10.87
CA ALA A 17 -21.99 24.95 10.64
C ALA A 17 -21.82 23.74 11.54
N VAL A 18 -22.01 22.54 10.98
CA VAL A 18 -21.65 21.29 11.65
C VAL A 18 -20.16 21.39 11.91
N ALA A 19 -19.79 21.53 13.18
CA ALA A 19 -18.38 21.65 13.56
C ALA A 19 -17.62 20.43 13.00
N SER A 20 -16.52 20.68 12.30
CA SER A 20 -15.69 19.60 11.75
C SER A 20 -15.31 18.64 12.87
N PRO A 21 -15.40 17.31 12.64
CA PRO A 21 -15.12 16.32 13.66
C PRO A 21 -13.68 16.45 14.14
N VAL A 22 -13.45 16.24 15.44
CA VAL A 22 -12.10 16.19 16.01
C VAL A 22 -11.48 14.86 15.64
N LEU A 23 -10.34 14.89 14.95
CA LEU A 23 -9.56 13.69 14.63
C LEU A 23 -8.77 13.28 15.88
N THR A 24 -8.78 11.99 16.20
CA THR A 24 -8.17 11.44 17.42
C THR A 24 -7.42 10.15 17.11
N THR A 25 -6.54 9.71 18.00
CA THR A 25 -5.93 8.37 17.90
C THR A 25 -6.98 7.27 17.75
N ALA A 26 -8.10 7.37 18.48
CA ALA A 26 -9.20 6.40 18.38
C ALA A 26 -9.90 6.40 17.01
N SER A 27 -10.13 7.57 16.40
CA SER A 27 -10.70 7.63 15.05
C SER A 27 -9.75 7.05 14.01
N PHE A 28 -8.45 7.28 14.13
CA PHE A 28 -7.44 6.71 13.23
C PHE A 28 -7.27 5.19 13.40
N LEU A 29 -7.32 4.68 14.63
CA LEU A 29 -7.36 3.22 14.88
C LEU A 29 -8.53 2.57 14.11
N ASN A 30 -9.71 3.21 14.08
CA ASN A 30 -10.85 2.70 13.30
C ASN A 30 -10.59 2.68 11.79
N GLU A 31 -9.84 3.65 11.27
CA GLU A 31 -9.50 3.73 9.85
C GLU A 31 -8.59 2.59 9.39
N MET A 32 -7.74 2.06 10.28
CA MET A 32 -6.76 1.02 9.97
C MET A 32 -7.39 -0.25 9.39
N ALA A 33 -8.55 -0.66 9.91
CA ALA A 33 -9.23 -1.87 9.45
C ALA A 33 -10.35 -1.62 8.43
N ASN A 34 -10.62 -0.36 8.08
CA ASN A 34 -11.78 0.02 7.28
C ASN A 34 -11.41 0.23 5.80
N LEU A 35 -11.45 -0.84 4.99
CA LEU A 35 -11.21 -0.76 3.55
C LEU A 35 -12.23 0.11 2.81
N ASN A 36 -13.46 0.25 3.32
CA ASN A 36 -14.52 0.99 2.64
C ASN A 36 -14.20 2.49 2.52
N ARG A 37 -13.41 3.05 3.45
CA ARG A 37 -13.06 4.48 3.42
C ARG A 37 -12.20 4.85 2.20
N LEU A 38 -11.45 3.88 1.65
CA LEU A 38 -10.55 4.13 0.51
C LEU A 38 -11.32 4.43 -0.78
N ALA A 39 -12.57 3.97 -0.86
CA ALA A 39 -13.45 4.14 -1.99
C ALA A 39 -14.12 5.54 -2.08
N GLU A 40 -13.80 6.45 -1.15
CA GLU A 40 -14.29 7.83 -1.14
C GLU A 40 -13.15 8.80 -0.88
N LEU A 41 -13.18 10.02 -1.41
CA LEU A 41 -12.32 11.11 -0.93
C LEU A 41 -12.58 11.39 0.56
N PRO A 42 -11.53 11.71 1.35
CA PRO A 42 -11.69 11.86 2.78
C PRO A 42 -12.53 13.10 3.11
N ASP A 43 -13.24 13.09 4.24
CA ASP A 43 -14.00 14.27 4.73
C ASP A 43 -13.10 15.49 4.89
N VAL A 44 -11.91 15.28 5.47
CA VAL A 44 -10.85 16.29 5.55
C VAL A 44 -9.72 15.84 4.62
N PRO A 45 -9.38 16.60 3.58
CA PRO A 45 -8.25 16.27 2.71
C PRO A 45 -6.95 16.26 3.51
N TYR A 46 -6.04 15.37 3.14
CA TYR A 46 -4.68 15.31 3.68
C TYR A 46 -3.69 15.03 2.55
N THR A 47 -2.42 15.27 2.82
CA THR A 47 -1.28 14.81 2.01
C THR A 47 -0.50 13.76 2.79
N ALA A 48 0.15 12.81 2.13
CA ALA A 48 1.04 11.85 2.76
C ALA A 48 2.49 12.13 2.34
N ARG A 49 3.45 11.88 3.24
CA ARG A 49 4.91 12.03 2.99
C ARG A 49 5.69 11.04 3.84
N GLN A 50 6.92 10.75 3.42
CA GLN A 50 7.88 9.91 4.13
C GLN A 50 9.10 10.72 4.55
N PHE A 51 9.62 10.40 5.73
CA PHE A 51 10.95 10.80 6.19
C PHE A 51 11.78 9.54 6.31
N SER A 52 12.92 9.47 5.63
CA SER A 52 13.76 8.29 5.62
C SER A 52 15.24 8.64 5.69
N SER A 53 16.05 7.61 5.90
CA SER A 53 17.50 7.68 5.86
C SER A 53 18.09 7.60 4.44
N TYR A 54 17.31 7.87 3.39
CA TYR A 54 17.81 7.80 2.01
C TYR A 54 19.12 8.59 1.82
N ASP A 55 19.98 8.12 0.90
CA ASP A 55 21.27 8.71 0.62
C ASP A 55 21.13 10.14 0.07
N ARG A 56 21.58 11.12 0.84
CA ARG A 56 21.50 12.54 0.48
C ARG A 56 22.35 12.92 -0.73
N ALA A 57 23.19 12.03 -1.25
CA ALA A 57 23.86 12.22 -2.54
C ALA A 57 22.85 12.24 -3.69
N SER A 58 21.71 11.54 -3.58
CA SER A 58 20.60 11.55 -4.54
C SER A 58 19.90 12.91 -4.52
N GLN A 59 20.12 13.70 -5.57
CA GLN A 59 19.71 15.11 -5.61
C GLN A 59 19.17 15.52 -6.97
N ILE A 60 18.44 16.65 -6.97
CA ILE A 60 18.13 17.40 -8.19
C ILE A 60 18.92 18.69 -8.16
N ARG A 61 19.80 18.90 -9.14
CA ARG A 61 20.59 20.12 -9.31
C ARG A 61 20.36 20.70 -10.70
N GLY A 62 19.88 21.95 -10.76
CA GLY A 62 19.57 22.61 -12.04
C GLY A 62 18.54 21.85 -12.89
N GLY A 63 17.62 21.11 -12.27
CA GLY A 63 16.63 20.27 -12.95
C GLY A 63 17.12 18.89 -13.39
N ALA A 64 18.42 18.56 -13.19
CA ALA A 64 18.97 17.25 -13.50
C ALA A 64 19.08 16.37 -12.24
N LYS A 65 18.79 15.08 -12.40
CA LYS A 65 19.05 14.05 -11.38
C LYS A 65 20.57 13.83 -11.25
N VAL A 66 21.11 13.92 -10.04
CA VAL A 66 22.53 13.76 -9.71
C VAL A 66 22.67 12.65 -8.68
N ASN A 67 23.55 11.67 -8.95
CA ASN A 67 23.75 10.47 -8.13
C ASN A 67 22.42 9.81 -7.74
N TRP A 68 21.47 9.74 -8.66
CA TRP A 68 20.07 9.40 -8.36
C TRP A 68 19.85 8.02 -7.73
N PHE A 69 20.78 7.12 -8.00
CA PHE A 69 20.82 5.72 -7.55
C PHE A 69 21.92 5.52 -6.49
N ALA A 70 22.22 6.55 -5.69
CA ALA A 70 23.13 6.41 -4.55
C ALA A 70 22.42 5.60 -3.47
N ASN A 71 23.14 4.68 -2.83
CA ASN A 71 22.56 3.62 -2.01
C ASN A 71 23.19 3.49 -0.62
N GLY A 72 23.76 4.58 -0.12
CA GLY A 72 24.28 4.65 1.24
C GLY A 72 23.20 4.96 2.27
N ASP A 73 22.05 4.29 2.27
CA ASP A 73 20.79 4.73 2.90
C ASP A 73 20.71 4.58 4.44
N ALA A 74 21.86 4.49 5.11
CA ALA A 74 21.93 4.41 6.57
C ALA A 74 22.51 5.68 7.18
N GLY A 75 21.95 6.12 8.30
CA GLY A 75 22.53 7.18 9.11
C GLY A 75 22.38 8.60 8.56
N HIS A 76 21.48 8.81 7.58
CA HIS A 76 21.17 10.14 7.07
C HIS A 76 20.00 10.78 7.81
N TYR A 77 20.31 11.72 8.70
CA TYR A 77 19.33 12.41 9.53
C TYR A 77 19.11 13.85 9.06
N LEU A 78 18.07 14.51 9.59
CA LEU A 78 17.84 15.94 9.32
C LEU A 78 18.89 16.81 9.99
N ARG A 79 19.28 16.45 11.22
CA ARG A 79 20.33 17.09 12.04
C ARG A 79 20.57 16.28 13.31
N ASP A 80 21.62 16.64 14.03
CA ASP A 80 21.89 16.16 15.39
C ASP A 80 21.51 17.24 16.42
N GLU A 81 21.00 16.79 17.56
CA GLU A 81 20.76 17.61 18.75
C GLU A 81 21.45 16.97 19.97
N THR A 82 21.70 17.75 21.01
CA THR A 82 22.29 17.24 22.25
C THR A 82 21.35 17.50 23.42
N ARG A 83 21.00 16.44 24.15
CA ARG A 83 20.18 16.51 25.36
C ARG A 83 20.86 15.74 26.49
N ASN A 84 21.05 16.39 27.64
CA ASN A 84 21.69 15.79 28.82
C ASN A 84 23.04 15.11 28.51
N GLY A 85 23.81 15.67 27.58
CA GLY A 85 25.10 15.12 27.13
C GLY A 85 25.01 13.93 26.16
N GLN A 86 23.81 13.48 25.78
CA GLN A 86 23.57 12.46 24.77
C GLN A 86 23.21 13.11 23.43
N VAL A 87 23.81 12.64 22.35
CA VAL A 87 23.42 13.02 20.98
C VAL A 87 22.12 12.30 20.62
N GLU A 88 21.20 13.04 20.03
CA GLU A 88 19.98 12.54 19.41
C GLU A 88 19.95 12.94 17.94
N HIS A 89 19.63 11.98 17.08
CA HIS A 89 19.52 12.18 15.65
C HIS A 89 18.06 12.42 15.28
N VAL A 90 17.79 13.55 14.61
CA VAL A 90 16.43 13.95 14.22
C VAL A 90 16.04 13.26 12.93
N MET A 91 15.08 12.32 13.01
CA MET A 91 14.58 11.54 11.88
C MET A 91 13.45 12.26 11.12
N MET A 92 12.58 12.93 11.88
CA MET A 92 11.44 13.70 11.39
C MET A 92 11.31 14.97 12.21
N ASP A 93 11.00 16.08 11.55
CA ASP A 93 10.67 17.36 12.16
C ASP A 93 9.71 18.11 11.25
N ALA A 94 8.44 18.19 11.65
CA ALA A 94 7.39 18.67 10.76
C ALA A 94 6.31 19.49 11.50
N ASP A 95 5.97 20.63 10.90
CA ASP A 95 4.87 21.50 11.32
C ASP A 95 3.51 21.07 10.76
N GLY A 96 2.47 21.51 11.43
CA GLY A 96 1.07 21.36 11.04
C GLY A 96 0.35 20.20 11.75
N PRO A 97 -0.99 20.15 11.66
CA PRO A 97 -1.76 19.03 12.19
C PRO A 97 -1.49 17.76 11.37
N GLY A 98 -1.17 16.65 12.03
CA GLY A 98 -0.84 15.40 11.36
C GLY A 98 -0.97 14.14 12.22
N VAL A 99 -0.64 13.02 11.60
CA VAL A 99 -0.55 11.70 12.24
C VAL A 99 0.56 10.88 11.58
N ILE A 100 1.47 10.32 12.38
CA ILE A 100 2.40 9.29 11.91
C ILE A 100 1.60 8.02 11.64
N THR A 101 1.76 7.43 10.46
CA THR A 101 1.02 6.24 10.01
C THR A 101 1.86 4.97 9.98
N ARG A 102 3.18 5.09 9.83
CA ARG A 102 4.11 3.96 9.86
C ARG A 102 5.49 4.44 10.33
N ILE A 103 6.16 3.61 11.12
CA ILE A 103 7.59 3.69 11.41
C ILE A 103 8.18 2.32 11.09
N TRP A 104 9.30 2.30 10.36
CA TRP A 104 10.06 1.09 10.05
C TRP A 104 11.54 1.32 10.31
N SER A 105 12.27 0.26 10.69
CA SER A 105 13.73 0.23 10.74
C SER A 105 14.28 -1.19 10.59
N ALA A 106 15.41 -1.33 9.89
CA ALA A 106 16.15 -2.60 9.76
C ALA A 106 16.97 -2.95 11.01
N ASN A 107 17.42 -1.94 11.75
CA ASN A 107 18.38 -2.05 12.85
C ASN A 107 18.11 -1.05 14.01
N PRO A 108 16.91 -1.04 14.62
CA PRO A 108 16.59 -0.14 15.73
C PRO A 108 17.22 -0.57 17.08
N ASP A 109 18.02 -1.64 17.09
CA ASP A 109 18.55 -2.31 18.27
C ASP A 109 19.43 -1.38 19.13
N ASN A 110 19.27 -1.45 20.46
CA ASN A 110 20.00 -0.64 21.45
C ASN A 110 19.84 0.88 21.29
N THR A 111 18.70 1.33 20.77
CA THR A 111 18.39 2.76 20.61
C THR A 111 17.11 3.12 21.35
N THR A 112 17.01 4.37 21.81
CA THR A 112 15.76 4.95 22.32
C THR A 112 15.14 5.82 21.23
N ILE A 113 13.86 5.62 20.93
CA ILE A 113 13.08 6.53 20.08
C ILE A 113 12.29 7.50 20.95
N ARG A 114 12.23 8.77 20.54
CA ARG A 114 11.56 9.85 21.28
C ARG A 114 10.63 10.63 20.37
N PHE A 115 9.47 11.00 20.92
CA PHE A 115 8.45 11.81 20.26
C PHE A 115 8.25 13.11 21.03
N TYR A 116 8.42 14.23 20.34
CA TYR A 116 8.15 15.57 20.85
C TYR A 116 6.92 16.09 20.13
N ILE A 117 5.82 16.26 20.86
CA ILE A 117 4.53 16.62 20.29
C ILE A 117 4.22 18.08 20.61
N ASP A 118 3.80 18.81 19.59
CA ASP A 118 3.32 20.19 19.63
C ASP A 118 4.27 21.19 20.30
N GLY A 119 5.57 21.03 20.05
CA GLY A 119 6.63 21.89 20.57
C GLY A 119 7.06 21.58 22.01
N ALA A 120 6.73 20.40 22.55
CA ALA A 120 7.23 19.96 23.84
C ALA A 120 8.78 19.97 23.85
N THR A 121 9.37 20.54 24.90
CA THR A 121 10.83 20.58 25.08
C THR A 121 11.38 19.25 25.63
N GLU A 122 10.55 18.51 26.36
CA GLU A 122 10.83 17.14 26.81
C GLU A 122 10.06 16.13 25.95
N PRO A 123 10.57 14.88 25.80
CA PRO A 123 9.85 13.85 25.08
C PRO A 123 8.45 13.66 25.67
N THR A 124 7.43 13.80 24.84
CA THR A 124 6.05 13.46 25.21
C THR A 124 5.91 11.96 25.44
N PHE A 125 6.65 11.16 24.66
CA PHE A 125 6.76 9.71 24.81
C PHE A 125 8.14 9.26 24.35
N GLU A 126 8.74 8.32 25.07
CA GLU A 126 9.98 7.65 24.69
C GLU A 126 9.92 6.17 25.05
N ALA A 127 10.62 5.35 24.27
CA ALA A 127 10.71 3.90 24.49
C ALA A 127 11.99 3.34 23.86
N ASP A 128 12.39 2.14 24.27
CA ASP A 128 13.33 1.33 23.49
C ASP A 128 12.74 1.10 22.09
N PHE A 129 13.50 1.49 21.05
CA PHE A 129 12.97 1.57 19.69
C PHE A 129 12.62 0.18 19.16
N LEU A 130 13.49 -0.80 19.38
CA LEU A 130 13.24 -2.19 19.00
C LEU A 130 12.03 -2.74 19.76
N ALA A 131 11.93 -2.56 21.08
CA ALA A 131 10.81 -3.05 21.87
C ALA A 131 9.48 -2.45 21.40
N LEU A 132 9.46 -1.15 21.09
CA LEU A 132 8.27 -0.45 20.59
C LEU A 132 7.83 -0.96 19.22
N THR A 133 8.78 -1.27 18.33
CA THR A 133 8.55 -1.74 16.96
C THR A 133 8.49 -3.27 16.84
N THR A 134 8.53 -4.02 17.95
CA THR A 134 8.41 -5.49 17.99
C THR A 134 7.28 -6.00 18.88
N GLY A 135 6.38 -5.11 19.30
CA GLY A 135 5.20 -5.45 20.09
C GLY A 135 5.47 -5.70 21.58
N LYS A 136 6.65 -5.31 22.10
CA LYS A 136 7.07 -5.57 23.49
C LYS A 136 6.70 -4.44 24.46
N VAL A 137 6.26 -3.28 23.95
CA VAL A 137 5.78 -2.16 24.75
C VAL A 137 4.25 -2.16 24.74
N SER A 138 3.60 -2.35 25.87
CA SER A 138 2.13 -2.29 25.94
C SER A 138 1.63 -0.83 25.82
N PRO A 139 0.49 -0.56 25.14
CA PRO A 139 -0.40 -1.48 24.44
C PRO A 139 -0.08 -1.62 22.93
N PHE A 140 1.13 -1.29 22.49
CA PHE A 140 1.54 -1.44 21.10
C PHE A 140 1.80 -2.93 20.80
N ILE A 141 0.79 -3.60 20.24
CA ILE A 141 0.78 -5.07 20.06
C ILE A 141 0.77 -5.45 18.57
N ALA A 142 1.14 -6.69 18.28
CA ALA A 142 0.94 -7.27 16.95
C ALA A 142 -0.56 -7.30 16.57
N PRO A 143 -0.92 -7.14 15.28
CA PRO A 143 -0.04 -6.94 14.13
C PRO A 143 0.29 -5.45 13.86
N LEU A 144 -0.03 -4.52 14.78
CA LEU A 144 0.29 -3.10 14.60
C LEU A 144 1.77 -2.81 14.88
N SER A 145 2.40 -3.62 15.73
CA SER A 145 3.83 -3.57 16.04
C SER A 145 4.43 -4.96 15.96
N HIS A 146 5.49 -5.14 15.15
CA HIS A 146 6.05 -6.46 14.83
C HIS A 146 7.41 -6.38 14.15
N ARG A 147 8.19 -7.45 14.27
CA ARG A 147 9.37 -7.71 13.43
C ARG A 147 9.13 -8.92 12.54
N LEU A 148 9.22 -8.74 11.23
CA LEU A 148 9.02 -9.79 10.23
C LEU A 148 10.18 -9.79 9.24
N SER A 149 10.79 -10.96 9.05
CA SER A 149 11.93 -11.16 8.16
C SER A 149 13.02 -10.08 8.29
N GLY A 150 13.34 -9.70 9.53
CA GLY A 150 14.39 -8.73 9.86
C GLY A 150 13.88 -7.31 10.13
N GLY A 151 12.84 -6.84 9.45
CA GLY A 151 12.34 -5.46 9.54
C GLY A 151 11.40 -5.25 10.72
N ALA A 152 11.66 -4.23 11.54
CA ALA A 152 10.81 -3.84 12.67
C ALA A 152 9.84 -2.73 12.26
N ASN A 153 8.56 -2.86 12.61
CA ASN A 153 7.48 -2.00 12.11
C ASN A 153 6.56 -1.54 13.25
N LEU A 154 6.05 -0.32 13.13
CA LEU A 154 4.97 0.22 13.95
C LEU A 154 3.97 0.99 13.06
N TYR A 155 2.73 0.54 13.00
CA TYR A 155 1.61 1.19 12.29
C TYR A 155 0.67 1.95 13.24
N PHE A 156 1.00 2.06 14.53
CA PHE A 156 0.15 2.73 15.50
C PHE A 156 0.09 4.25 15.23
N PRO A 157 -1.11 4.87 15.20
CA PRO A 157 -1.26 6.30 14.91
C PRO A 157 -0.73 7.18 16.05
N ILE A 158 0.27 8.02 15.76
CA ILE A 158 0.78 9.04 16.70
C ILE A 158 0.38 10.41 16.16
N THR A 159 -0.60 11.04 16.81
CA THR A 159 -1.24 12.29 16.37
C THR A 159 -0.55 13.52 16.94
N PHE A 160 -0.58 14.62 16.18
CA PHE A 160 -0.06 15.92 16.60
C PHE A 160 -0.91 17.04 16.00
N ALA A 161 -1.19 18.09 16.77
CA ALA A 161 -2.07 19.18 16.35
C ALA A 161 -1.31 20.33 15.69
N ARG A 162 -0.04 20.51 16.07
CA ARG A 162 0.79 21.65 15.65
C ARG A 162 2.12 21.24 15.09
N HIS A 163 2.78 20.25 15.68
CA HIS A 163 4.17 19.92 15.37
C HIS A 163 4.52 18.52 15.87
N CYS A 164 5.39 17.81 15.15
CA CYS A 164 5.99 16.58 15.64
C CYS A 164 7.47 16.49 15.25
N LYS A 165 8.31 16.22 16.24
CA LYS A 165 9.70 15.82 16.04
C LYS A 165 9.91 14.40 16.59
N VAL A 166 10.60 13.58 15.81
CA VAL A 166 10.98 12.21 16.18
C VAL A 166 12.50 12.10 16.16
N THR A 167 13.09 11.64 17.26
CA THR A 167 14.53 11.45 17.38
C THR A 167 14.87 10.03 17.82
N HIS A 168 16.12 9.63 17.61
CA HIS A 168 16.67 8.42 18.24
C HIS A 168 18.13 8.60 18.70
N THR A 169 18.62 7.68 19.53
CA THR A 169 19.96 7.77 20.15
C THR A 169 21.02 6.87 19.51
N GLY A 170 20.70 6.20 18.40
CA GLY A 170 21.59 5.23 17.75
C GLY A 170 22.39 5.80 16.60
N ASN A 171 23.40 5.08 16.11
CA ASN A 171 24.19 5.51 14.96
C ASN A 171 23.91 4.61 13.75
N GLY A 172 23.87 5.18 12.55
CA GLY A 172 23.80 4.43 11.29
C GLY A 172 22.56 3.56 11.14
N ILE A 173 21.38 4.04 11.56
CA ILE A 173 20.14 3.27 11.36
C ILE A 173 19.55 3.50 9.97
N TYR A 174 18.93 2.46 9.43
CA TYR A 174 17.94 2.59 8.36
C TYR A 174 16.59 2.93 8.99
N TYR A 175 15.89 3.95 8.48
CA TYR A 175 14.56 4.27 8.97
C TYR A 175 13.65 4.80 7.88
N GLN A 176 12.35 4.59 8.08
CA GLN A 176 11.26 5.21 7.32
C GLN A 176 10.16 5.62 8.31
N ILE A 177 9.67 6.86 8.21
CA ILE A 177 8.54 7.40 8.96
C ILE A 177 7.54 7.99 7.97
N ASP A 178 6.39 7.34 7.81
CA ASP A 178 5.31 7.81 6.95
C ASP A 178 4.32 8.60 7.80
N ALA A 179 3.86 9.76 7.29
CA ALA A 179 2.91 10.61 8.00
C ALA A 179 1.89 11.25 7.06
N ARG A 180 0.69 11.49 7.59
CA ARG A 180 -0.35 12.32 6.96
C ARG A 180 -0.33 13.72 7.56
N PHE A 181 -0.53 14.72 6.70
CA PHE A 181 -0.61 16.14 7.07
C PHE A 181 -1.94 16.73 6.60
N TYR A 182 -2.58 17.49 7.48
CA TYR A 182 -3.90 18.08 7.25
C TYR A 182 -3.79 19.60 7.09
N PRO A 183 -4.77 20.25 6.44
CA PRO A 183 -4.83 21.70 6.35
C PRO A 183 -4.72 22.37 7.73
N GLN A 184 -4.04 23.52 7.78
CA GLN A 184 -3.96 24.33 8.99
C GLN A 184 -5.36 24.64 9.54
N GLY A 185 -5.51 24.57 10.87
CA GLY A 185 -6.80 24.73 11.56
C GLY A 185 -7.62 23.44 11.68
N THR A 186 -7.20 22.33 11.05
CA THR A 186 -7.81 21.02 11.30
C THR A 186 -7.68 20.65 12.77
N ARG A 187 -8.80 20.30 13.40
CA ARG A 187 -8.85 19.94 14.81
C ARG A 187 -8.38 18.50 15.00
N ILE A 188 -7.14 18.33 15.41
CA ILE A 188 -6.56 17.04 15.80
C ILE A 188 -6.28 17.06 17.30
N GLN A 189 -6.66 16.00 18.00
CA GLN A 189 -6.22 15.77 19.37
C GLN A 189 -4.84 15.12 19.34
N SER A 190 -3.86 15.80 19.92
CA SER A 190 -2.49 15.33 20.03
C SER A 190 -2.37 14.08 20.88
N PHE A 191 -1.39 13.26 20.55
CA PHE A 191 -1.11 12.01 21.25
C PHE A 191 -0.73 12.29 22.71
N ASP A 192 -1.39 11.60 23.63
CA ASP A 192 -1.08 11.61 25.05
C ASP A 192 -0.89 10.16 25.51
N PRO A 193 0.30 9.75 25.98
CA PRO A 193 0.51 8.39 26.47
C PRO A 193 -0.39 8.04 27.66
N LYS A 194 -0.89 9.02 28.42
CA LYS A 194 -1.86 8.78 29.51
C LYS A 194 -3.21 8.29 29.02
N ALA A 195 -3.53 8.48 27.74
CA ALA A 195 -4.76 7.97 27.12
C ALA A 195 -4.65 6.50 26.68
N LEU A 196 -3.44 5.92 26.65
CA LEU A 196 -3.22 4.54 26.18
C LEU A 196 -4.07 3.48 26.90
N PRO A 197 -4.27 3.52 28.24
CA PRO A 197 -5.17 2.58 28.91
C PRO A 197 -6.61 2.64 28.38
N ALA A 198 -7.12 3.82 28.07
CA ALA A 198 -8.47 4.00 27.52
C ALA A 198 -8.57 3.56 26.05
N LEU A 199 -7.48 3.60 25.29
CA LEU A 199 -7.42 3.17 23.89
C LEU A 199 -7.29 1.65 23.74
N ARG A 200 -6.89 0.91 24.78
CA ARG A 200 -6.64 -0.54 24.74
C ARG A 200 -7.77 -1.35 24.07
N PRO A 201 -9.06 -1.18 24.39
CA PRO A 201 -10.12 -1.94 23.74
C PRO A 201 -10.23 -1.66 22.23
N ALA A 202 -9.96 -0.43 21.80
CA ALA A 202 -9.94 -0.07 20.37
C ALA A 202 -8.75 -0.72 19.66
N ILE A 203 -7.57 -0.71 20.29
CA ILE A 203 -6.36 -1.36 19.79
C ILE A 203 -6.58 -2.86 19.61
N GLU A 204 -7.08 -3.54 20.64
CA GLU A 204 -7.32 -5.00 20.62
C GLU A 204 -8.35 -5.40 19.57
N ARG A 205 -9.43 -4.61 19.42
CA ARG A 205 -10.43 -4.86 18.36
C ARG A 205 -9.82 -4.72 16.97
N VAL A 206 -9.04 -3.66 16.72
CA VAL A 206 -8.38 -3.45 15.42
C VAL A 206 -7.39 -4.58 15.16
N ALA A 207 -6.54 -4.92 16.14
CA ALA A 207 -5.59 -6.04 16.04
C ALA A 207 -6.28 -7.37 15.73
N SER A 208 -7.45 -7.63 16.31
CA SER A 208 -8.24 -8.82 16.04
C SER A 208 -8.71 -8.88 14.58
N VAL A 209 -9.18 -7.75 14.03
CA VAL A 209 -9.60 -7.68 12.62
C VAL A 209 -8.42 -7.85 11.67
N LEU A 210 -7.32 -7.15 11.93
CA LEU A 210 -6.11 -7.21 11.11
C LEU A 210 -5.48 -8.61 11.11
N SER A 211 -5.57 -9.35 12.22
CA SER A 211 -5.05 -10.72 12.33
C SER A 211 -5.95 -11.77 11.68
N ASN A 212 -7.25 -11.52 11.53
CA ASN A 212 -8.19 -12.46 10.96
C ASN A 212 -9.31 -11.77 10.15
N PRO A 213 -8.95 -11.16 9.01
CA PRO A 213 -9.89 -10.37 8.21
C PRO A 213 -11.00 -11.23 7.59
N ASP A 214 -10.74 -12.52 7.36
CA ASP A 214 -11.70 -13.44 6.74
C ASP A 214 -12.98 -13.65 7.58
N ARG A 215 -12.93 -13.42 8.91
CA ARG A 215 -14.11 -13.46 9.78
C ARG A 215 -15.18 -12.45 9.40
N LEU A 216 -14.78 -11.38 8.71
CA LEU A 216 -15.68 -10.29 8.30
C LEU A 216 -16.06 -10.38 6.82
N ASN A 217 -15.70 -11.47 6.12
CA ASN A 217 -16.06 -11.64 4.71
C ASN A 217 -17.59 -11.60 4.53
N PRO A 218 -18.11 -10.70 3.68
CA PRO A 218 -19.51 -10.71 3.30
C PRO A 218 -19.90 -12.05 2.66
N ARG A 219 -21.10 -12.55 2.96
CA ARG A 219 -21.62 -13.77 2.32
C ARG A 219 -21.80 -13.54 0.81
N PRO A 220 -21.26 -14.39 -0.07
CA PRO A 220 -21.49 -14.24 -1.50
C PRO A 220 -22.98 -14.30 -1.86
N ASN A 221 -23.42 -13.44 -2.77
CA ASN A 221 -24.76 -13.44 -3.37
C ASN A 221 -24.73 -13.60 -4.90
N HIS A 222 -23.54 -13.73 -5.48
CA HIS A 222 -23.32 -14.15 -6.86
C HIS A 222 -22.29 -15.29 -6.87
N SER A 223 -22.48 -16.25 -7.78
CA SER A 223 -21.52 -17.32 -8.01
C SER A 223 -21.59 -17.84 -9.45
N ALA A 224 -20.48 -18.37 -9.94
CA ALA A 224 -20.37 -18.97 -11.26
C ALA A 224 -19.33 -20.10 -11.28
N ARG A 225 -19.49 -21.05 -12.20
CA ARG A 225 -18.41 -21.98 -12.56
C ARG A 225 -17.56 -21.35 -13.66
N ILE A 226 -16.25 -21.54 -13.57
CA ILE A 226 -15.30 -21.12 -14.60
C ILE A 226 -15.01 -22.35 -15.47
N SER A 227 -15.15 -22.19 -16.78
CA SER A 227 -14.75 -23.17 -17.78
C SER A 227 -14.38 -22.41 -19.05
N LEU A 228 -13.08 -22.22 -19.28
CA LEU A 228 -12.53 -21.42 -20.37
C LEU A 228 -11.59 -22.27 -21.22
N ALA A 229 -11.94 -22.47 -22.49
CA ALA A 229 -11.00 -22.97 -23.48
C ALA A 229 -9.85 -21.95 -23.73
N PRO A 230 -8.72 -22.36 -24.33
CA PRO A 230 -7.69 -21.44 -24.78
C PRO A 230 -8.27 -20.28 -25.62
N GLY A 231 -7.88 -19.05 -25.30
CA GLY A 231 -8.37 -17.82 -25.96
C GLY A 231 -9.78 -17.37 -25.56
N GLN A 232 -10.52 -18.18 -24.78
CA GLN A 232 -11.90 -17.86 -24.42
C GLN A 232 -11.97 -16.77 -23.34
N THR A 233 -12.98 -15.91 -23.46
CA THR A 233 -13.39 -14.96 -22.42
C THR A 233 -14.78 -15.31 -21.91
N ALA A 234 -15.00 -15.24 -20.59
CA ALA A 234 -16.33 -15.35 -19.98
C ALA A 234 -16.61 -14.18 -19.05
N ALA A 235 -17.84 -13.68 -19.07
CA ALA A 235 -18.36 -12.77 -18.05
C ALA A 235 -18.81 -13.57 -16.83
N LEU A 236 -18.30 -13.23 -15.66
CA LEU A 236 -18.64 -13.87 -14.38
C LEU A 236 -19.55 -13.00 -13.51
N LEU A 237 -19.59 -11.69 -13.79
CA LEU A 237 -20.47 -10.75 -13.13
C LEU A 237 -20.90 -9.68 -14.12
N ASP A 238 -22.18 -9.34 -14.10
CA ASP A 238 -22.77 -8.24 -14.86
C ASP A 238 -23.96 -7.70 -14.05
N VAL A 239 -23.76 -6.54 -13.41
CA VAL A 239 -24.68 -6.03 -12.39
C VAL A 239 -24.94 -4.54 -12.61
N SER A 240 -26.20 -4.13 -12.45
CA SER A 240 -26.61 -2.72 -12.47
C SER A 240 -26.45 -2.09 -11.08
N GLY A 241 -26.10 -0.81 -11.04
CA GLY A 241 -25.84 -0.01 -9.84
C GLY A 241 -26.95 1.01 -9.54
N PRO A 242 -26.73 1.90 -8.55
CA PRO A 242 -25.49 2.09 -7.81
C PRO A 242 -25.26 1.02 -6.75
N ALA A 243 -24.09 0.39 -6.78
CA ALA A 243 -23.70 -0.70 -5.88
C ALA A 243 -22.18 -0.77 -5.72
N ALA A 244 -21.71 -1.68 -4.87
CA ALA A 244 -20.29 -1.98 -4.72
C ALA A 244 -20.05 -3.48 -4.63
N ILE A 245 -19.02 -3.94 -5.33
CA ILE A 245 -18.43 -5.26 -5.07
C ILE A 245 -17.70 -5.15 -3.72
N ARG A 246 -18.06 -5.97 -2.75
CA ARG A 246 -17.46 -5.98 -1.40
C ARG A 246 -16.55 -7.17 -1.14
N TYR A 247 -16.68 -8.18 -1.98
CA TYR A 247 -15.96 -9.43 -1.87
C TYR A 247 -15.88 -10.12 -3.21
N LEU A 248 -14.72 -10.66 -3.54
CA LEU A 248 -14.50 -11.59 -4.65
C LEU A 248 -13.77 -12.82 -4.12
N ALA A 249 -14.14 -13.99 -4.58
CA ALA A 249 -13.40 -15.23 -4.41
C ALA A 249 -13.27 -15.97 -5.74
N VAL A 250 -12.06 -16.43 -6.05
CA VAL A 250 -11.75 -17.21 -7.25
C VAL A 250 -10.91 -18.40 -6.85
N ARG A 251 -11.22 -19.58 -7.40
CA ARG A 251 -10.36 -20.76 -7.29
C ARG A 251 -10.25 -21.41 -8.64
N LEU A 252 -9.02 -21.65 -9.11
CA LEU A 252 -8.77 -22.43 -10.31
C LEU A 252 -8.50 -23.89 -9.94
N SER A 253 -9.10 -24.82 -10.68
CA SER A 253 -9.00 -26.26 -10.52
C SER A 253 -8.41 -26.89 -11.79
N THR A 254 -7.21 -26.42 -12.16
CA THR A 254 -6.47 -26.80 -13.38
C THR A 254 -5.02 -27.14 -13.02
N GLU A 255 -4.39 -28.00 -13.82
CA GLU A 255 -2.96 -28.31 -13.72
C GLU A 255 -2.08 -27.10 -14.08
N GLY A 256 -0.84 -27.06 -13.60
CA GLY A 256 0.07 -25.94 -13.91
C GLY A 256 -0.44 -24.60 -13.37
N GLN A 257 -0.79 -24.56 -12.07
CA GLN A 257 -1.40 -23.39 -11.41
C GLN A 257 -0.66 -22.07 -11.66
N GLU A 258 0.68 -22.08 -11.70
CA GLU A 258 1.49 -20.88 -11.98
C GLU A 258 1.14 -20.30 -13.36
N ALA A 259 1.20 -21.12 -14.41
CA ALA A 259 0.86 -20.72 -15.77
C ALA A 259 -0.64 -20.37 -15.90
N ALA A 260 -1.52 -21.13 -15.24
CA ALA A 260 -2.96 -20.87 -15.27
C ALA A 260 -3.31 -19.51 -14.63
N LEU A 261 -2.70 -19.16 -13.50
CA LEU A 261 -2.97 -17.91 -12.78
C LEU A 261 -2.32 -16.70 -13.44
N ARG A 262 -1.13 -16.87 -14.03
CA ARG A 262 -0.47 -15.81 -14.81
C ARG A 262 -1.17 -15.58 -16.16
N GLY A 263 -1.62 -16.64 -16.82
CA GLY A 263 -2.30 -16.57 -18.12
C GLY A 263 -3.82 -16.44 -18.06
N THR A 264 -4.42 -16.27 -16.88
CA THR A 264 -5.86 -15.93 -16.78
C THR A 264 -5.99 -14.47 -16.34
N VAL A 265 -6.42 -13.62 -17.26
CA VAL A 265 -6.49 -12.17 -17.04
C VAL A 265 -7.86 -11.77 -16.50
N LEU A 266 -7.87 -11.14 -15.33
CA LEU A 266 -9.04 -10.51 -14.74
C LEU A 266 -9.23 -9.11 -15.31
N ARG A 267 -10.44 -8.84 -15.82
CA ARG A 267 -10.86 -7.50 -16.19
C ARG A 267 -12.13 -7.10 -15.46
N ILE A 268 -12.12 -5.94 -14.82
CA ILE A 268 -13.32 -5.33 -14.23
C ILE A 268 -13.51 -3.94 -14.83
N ARG A 269 -14.72 -3.69 -15.34
CA ARG A 269 -15.17 -2.38 -15.82
C ARG A 269 -16.22 -1.83 -14.87
N PHE A 270 -16.06 -0.57 -14.50
CA PHE A 270 -17.02 0.20 -13.73
C PHE A 270 -17.44 1.41 -14.56
N ASP A 271 -18.70 1.44 -15.00
CA ASP A 271 -19.34 2.59 -15.68
C ASP A 271 -18.68 3.08 -16.99
N ARG A 272 -17.61 2.43 -17.45
CA ARG A 272 -16.70 2.88 -18.51
C ARG A 272 -16.38 1.71 -19.45
N GLU A 273 -15.93 2.04 -20.66
CA GLU A 273 -15.53 1.04 -21.67
C GLU A 273 -14.17 0.40 -21.37
N LYS A 274 -13.17 1.21 -21.00
CA LYS A 274 -11.85 0.72 -20.60
C LYS A 274 -11.93 0.06 -19.22
N PRO A 275 -11.31 -1.11 -19.01
CA PRO A 275 -11.29 -1.75 -17.70
C PRO A 275 -10.47 -0.93 -16.70
N GLN A 276 -11.00 -0.73 -15.50
CA GLN A 276 -10.29 -0.11 -14.38
C GLN A 276 -9.38 -1.13 -13.69
N VAL A 277 -9.76 -2.41 -13.69
CA VAL A 277 -8.92 -3.54 -13.29
C VAL A 277 -8.53 -4.33 -14.52
N GLU A 278 -7.23 -4.51 -14.76
CA GLU A 278 -6.68 -5.37 -15.81
C GLU A 278 -5.37 -5.96 -15.28
N CYS A 279 -5.43 -7.23 -14.86
CA CYS A 279 -4.35 -7.89 -14.13
C CYS A 279 -4.45 -9.42 -14.25
N PRO A 280 -3.35 -10.17 -14.38
CA PRO A 280 -3.36 -11.62 -14.15
C PRO A 280 -3.93 -11.98 -12.78
N LEU A 281 -4.63 -13.13 -12.68
CA LEU A 281 -5.28 -13.52 -11.44
C LEU A 281 -4.29 -13.63 -10.27
N GLY A 282 -3.19 -14.37 -10.42
CA GLY A 282 -2.23 -14.54 -9.31
C GLY A 282 -1.66 -13.21 -8.81
N ASP A 283 -1.28 -12.35 -9.74
CA ASP A 283 -0.70 -11.03 -9.46
C ASP A 283 -1.72 -10.06 -8.82
N PHE A 284 -3.00 -10.06 -9.24
CA PHE A 284 -4.08 -9.26 -8.63
C PHE A 284 -4.31 -9.61 -7.15
N PHE A 285 -4.09 -10.87 -6.78
CA PHE A 285 -4.22 -11.34 -5.41
C PHE A 285 -2.88 -11.39 -4.68
N GLY A 286 -1.86 -10.65 -5.13
CA GLY A 286 -0.65 -10.46 -4.33
C GLY A 286 0.32 -11.65 -4.30
N THR A 287 0.18 -12.64 -5.19
CA THR A 287 0.82 -13.96 -5.02
C THR A 287 1.54 -14.50 -6.26
N GLY A 288 1.82 -13.65 -7.25
CA GLY A 288 2.39 -14.09 -8.53
C GLY A 288 3.84 -14.59 -8.42
N PRO A 289 4.27 -15.59 -9.21
CA PRO A 289 3.43 -16.54 -9.94
C PRO A 289 2.86 -17.61 -8.98
N GLY A 290 1.69 -18.14 -9.33
CA GLY A 290 1.04 -19.24 -8.59
C GLY A 290 0.07 -18.78 -7.50
N ALA A 291 -0.35 -19.74 -6.66
CA ALA A 291 -1.21 -19.53 -5.50
C ALA A 291 -0.42 -19.85 -4.23
N ASN A 292 0.35 -18.88 -3.75
CA ASN A 292 1.15 -18.97 -2.54
C ASN A 292 0.34 -18.44 -1.36
N SER A 293 0.15 -19.26 -0.33
CA SER A 293 -0.78 -18.97 0.75
C SER A 293 -0.29 -17.86 1.67
N TYR A 294 -1.13 -16.85 1.89
CA TYR A 294 -0.89 -15.75 2.82
C TYR A 294 -2.22 -15.09 3.22
N VAL A 295 -2.21 -14.28 4.28
CA VAL A 295 -3.39 -13.55 4.75
C VAL A 295 -3.02 -12.10 5.00
N SER A 296 -3.72 -11.21 4.31
CA SER A 296 -3.66 -9.75 4.50
C SER A 296 -5.07 -9.16 4.61
N LEU A 297 -5.16 -7.92 5.06
CA LEU A 297 -6.46 -7.24 5.22
C LEU A 297 -7.27 -7.22 3.91
N PRO A 298 -6.73 -6.84 2.74
CA PRO A 298 -7.50 -6.82 1.51
C PRO A 298 -7.53 -8.18 0.79
N CYS A 299 -6.49 -9.01 0.90
CA CYS A 299 -6.38 -10.26 0.12
C CYS A 299 -5.98 -11.48 0.95
N THR A 300 -6.58 -12.64 0.66
CA THR A 300 -6.19 -13.94 1.23
C THR A 300 -5.96 -14.92 0.09
N VAL A 301 -4.89 -15.70 0.19
CA VAL A 301 -4.71 -16.90 -0.62
C VAL A 301 -4.69 -18.08 0.34
N THR A 302 -5.70 -18.94 0.25
CA THR A 302 -5.82 -20.10 1.13
C THR A 302 -4.84 -21.20 0.71
N LYS A 303 -4.54 -22.13 1.63
CA LYS A 303 -3.66 -23.28 1.35
C LYS A 303 -4.18 -24.17 0.22
N ASP A 304 -5.49 -24.16 -0.02
CA ASP A 304 -6.14 -24.94 -1.07
C ASP A 304 -6.34 -24.16 -2.39
N GLY A 305 -5.78 -22.95 -2.48
CA GLY A 305 -5.69 -22.16 -3.71
C GLY A 305 -6.89 -21.25 -4.00
N GLU A 306 -7.73 -20.96 -3.01
CA GLU A 306 -8.78 -19.95 -3.14
C GLU A 306 -8.19 -18.55 -2.90
N LEU A 307 -8.42 -17.66 -3.86
CA LEU A 307 -7.97 -16.28 -3.88
C LEU A 307 -9.15 -15.38 -3.47
N ARG A 308 -9.01 -14.59 -2.42
CA ARG A 308 -10.07 -13.75 -1.85
C ARG A 308 -9.65 -12.29 -1.83
N CYS A 309 -10.55 -11.37 -2.20
CA CYS A 309 -10.33 -9.94 -2.19
C CYS A 309 -11.50 -9.22 -1.49
N ARG A 310 -11.18 -8.27 -0.62
CA ARG A 310 -12.11 -7.48 0.21
C ARG A 310 -12.06 -5.97 -0.07
N PHE A 311 -11.35 -5.53 -1.12
CA PHE A 311 -11.44 -4.14 -1.54
C PHE A 311 -12.88 -3.79 -1.91
N ALA A 312 -13.33 -2.61 -1.49
CA ALA A 312 -14.65 -2.11 -1.85
C ALA A 312 -14.58 -1.47 -3.23
N MET A 313 -15.28 -2.02 -4.22
CA MET A 313 -15.22 -1.52 -5.60
C MET A 313 -16.60 -0.94 -5.98
N PRO A 314 -16.89 0.33 -5.67
CA PRO A 314 -18.17 0.95 -6.00
C PRO A 314 -18.27 1.29 -7.48
N PHE A 315 -19.51 1.38 -7.97
CA PHE A 315 -19.86 1.81 -9.31
C PHE A 315 -21.24 2.48 -9.30
N ALA A 316 -21.43 3.46 -10.17
CA ALA A 316 -22.64 4.27 -10.23
C ALA A 316 -23.75 3.61 -11.04
N LYS A 317 -23.42 2.98 -12.17
CA LYS A 317 -24.37 2.50 -13.18
C LYS A 317 -24.26 1.01 -13.44
N ARG A 318 -23.06 0.48 -13.68
CA ARG A 318 -22.87 -0.94 -14.03
C ARG A 318 -21.44 -1.40 -13.75
N ALA A 319 -21.31 -2.63 -13.27
CA ALA A 319 -20.04 -3.33 -13.21
C ALA A 319 -20.09 -4.63 -14.01
N THR A 320 -19.03 -4.87 -14.79
CA THR A 320 -18.83 -6.15 -15.48
C THR A 320 -17.47 -6.73 -15.13
N LEU A 321 -17.44 -8.00 -14.75
CA LEU A 321 -16.22 -8.76 -14.48
C LEU A 321 -16.08 -9.88 -15.51
N THR A 322 -14.93 -9.95 -16.18
CA THR A 322 -14.61 -10.99 -17.16
C THR A 322 -13.28 -11.65 -16.83
N LEU A 323 -13.16 -12.94 -17.13
CA LEU A 323 -11.88 -13.65 -17.19
C LEU A 323 -11.57 -14.06 -18.63
N THR A 324 -10.32 -13.89 -19.04
CA THR A 324 -9.79 -14.34 -20.33
C THR A 324 -8.68 -15.36 -20.09
N ASN A 325 -8.80 -16.55 -20.67
CA ASN A 325 -7.74 -17.56 -20.65
C ASN A 325 -6.80 -17.35 -21.86
N THR A 326 -5.56 -16.94 -21.62
CA THR A 326 -4.53 -16.77 -22.65
C THR A 326 -3.55 -17.94 -22.73
N THR A 327 -3.75 -18.97 -21.89
CA THR A 327 -2.92 -20.17 -21.91
C THR A 327 -3.31 -21.11 -23.05
N SER A 328 -2.45 -22.09 -23.35
CA SER A 328 -2.74 -23.18 -24.30
C SER A 328 -3.60 -24.30 -23.70
N SER A 329 -3.95 -24.24 -22.42
CA SER A 329 -4.68 -25.28 -21.70
C SER A 329 -6.03 -24.77 -21.21
N PRO A 330 -7.05 -25.63 -21.06
CA PRO A 330 -8.33 -25.21 -20.52
C PRO A 330 -8.22 -24.84 -19.03
N VAL A 331 -8.84 -23.72 -18.65
CA VAL A 331 -8.92 -23.25 -17.26
C VAL A 331 -10.30 -23.52 -16.70
N ARG A 332 -10.38 -24.18 -15.54
CA ARG A 332 -11.62 -24.49 -14.82
C ARG A 332 -11.55 -23.97 -13.40
N GLY A 333 -12.71 -23.77 -12.76
CA GLY A 333 -12.73 -23.27 -11.40
C GLY A 333 -14.09 -22.80 -10.91
N SER A 334 -14.06 -22.01 -9.84
CA SER A 334 -15.23 -21.38 -9.26
C SER A 334 -14.99 -19.88 -9.00
N PHE A 335 -16.08 -19.13 -9.07
CA PHE A 335 -16.14 -17.72 -8.76
C PHE A 335 -17.28 -17.46 -7.79
N ALA A 336 -17.06 -16.55 -6.84
CA ALA A 336 -18.09 -16.02 -5.96
C ALA A 336 -17.86 -14.53 -5.72
N ALA A 337 -18.94 -13.77 -5.54
CA ALA A 337 -18.87 -12.36 -5.22
C ALA A 337 -19.98 -11.95 -4.25
N ASN A 338 -19.71 -10.92 -3.45
CA ASN A 338 -20.75 -10.15 -2.77
C ASN A 338 -20.88 -8.78 -3.44
N VAL A 339 -22.08 -8.44 -3.89
CA VAL A 339 -22.45 -7.12 -4.36
C VAL A 339 -23.55 -6.57 -3.46
N SER A 340 -23.39 -5.34 -2.98
CA SER A 340 -24.39 -4.69 -2.11
C SER A 340 -24.65 -3.25 -2.54
N PRO A 341 -25.83 -2.68 -2.20
CA PRO A 341 -26.11 -1.27 -2.48
C PRO A 341 -25.02 -0.34 -1.96
N TYR A 342 -24.75 0.71 -2.72
CA TYR A 342 -23.76 1.72 -2.38
C TYR A 342 -24.32 3.10 -2.67
N ARG A 343 -24.14 4.04 -1.72
CA ARG A 343 -24.57 5.42 -1.90
C ARG A 343 -23.50 6.17 -2.69
N TRP A 344 -23.63 6.17 -4.01
CA TRP A 344 -22.75 6.96 -4.86
C TRP A 344 -22.87 8.45 -4.56
N SER A 345 -21.74 9.15 -4.43
CA SER A 345 -21.67 10.58 -4.12
C SER A 345 -20.57 11.27 -4.93
N GLY A 346 -20.48 12.59 -4.83
CA GLY A 346 -19.39 13.36 -5.45
C GLY A 346 -18.00 13.03 -4.90
N ARG A 347 -17.89 12.24 -3.83
CA ARG A 347 -16.62 11.78 -3.26
C ARG A 347 -16.25 10.37 -3.68
N SER A 348 -17.17 9.61 -4.27
CA SER A 348 -16.94 8.21 -4.63
C SER A 348 -15.82 8.08 -5.67
N LEU A 349 -14.96 7.09 -5.48
CA LEU A 349 -13.82 6.76 -6.33
C LEU A 349 -14.00 5.35 -6.89
N LEU A 350 -13.54 5.12 -8.11
CA LEU A 350 -13.48 3.79 -8.72
C LEU A 350 -12.22 3.09 -8.27
N PHE A 351 -12.29 1.78 -8.04
CA PHE A 351 -11.13 0.94 -7.76
C PHE A 351 -10.41 0.58 -9.06
N HIS A 352 -9.08 0.63 -9.05
CA HIS A 352 -8.21 0.27 -10.16
C HIS A 352 -7.13 -0.70 -9.69
N ALA A 353 -6.76 -1.61 -10.58
CA ALA A 353 -5.61 -2.50 -10.44
C ALA A 353 -4.98 -2.70 -11.81
N LYS A 354 -3.73 -2.28 -11.96
CA LYS A 354 -3.02 -2.23 -13.25
C LYS A 354 -1.73 -3.01 -13.17
N TRP A 355 -1.53 -3.93 -14.10
CA TRP A 355 -0.36 -4.81 -14.13
C TRP A 355 0.58 -4.46 -15.26
N ARG A 356 1.87 -4.71 -15.11
CA ARG A 356 2.82 -4.70 -16.24
C ARG A 356 4.02 -5.58 -15.91
N ALA A 357 4.80 -5.93 -16.92
CA ALA A 357 6.04 -6.65 -16.75
C ALA A 357 7.15 -6.07 -17.64
N ASP A 358 8.38 -6.19 -17.16
CA ASP A 358 9.58 -6.05 -17.97
C ASP A 358 10.17 -7.44 -18.16
N LEU A 359 10.26 -7.89 -19.40
CA LEU A 359 10.89 -9.16 -19.77
C LEU A 359 12.36 -8.94 -20.04
N ASP A 360 13.18 -9.91 -19.63
CA ASP A 360 14.63 -9.89 -19.87
C ASP A 360 15.26 -8.54 -19.48
N ALA A 361 14.88 -8.05 -18.30
CA ALA A 361 15.17 -6.70 -17.82
C ALA A 361 16.65 -6.58 -17.42
N PRO A 362 17.46 -5.72 -18.05
CA PRO A 362 18.85 -5.56 -17.65
C PRO A 362 18.94 -4.92 -16.28
N THR A 363 19.83 -5.41 -15.41
CA THR A 363 20.07 -4.86 -14.07
C THR A 363 21.04 -3.68 -14.07
N ARG A 364 21.66 -3.39 -15.24
CA ARG A 364 22.52 -2.23 -15.48
C ARG A 364 22.17 -1.51 -16.79
N PRO A 365 22.33 -0.16 -16.85
CA PRO A 365 22.53 0.71 -15.69
C PRO A 365 21.33 0.65 -14.74
N PHE A 366 21.54 1.02 -13.49
CA PHE A 366 20.44 1.17 -12.52
C PHE A 366 19.41 2.14 -13.09
N ARG A 367 18.12 1.84 -12.88
CA ARG A 367 17.03 2.66 -13.38
C ARG A 367 15.80 2.59 -12.49
N ASP A 368 15.05 3.68 -12.51
CA ASP A 368 13.68 3.75 -12.03
C ASP A 368 12.81 2.84 -12.90
N ILE A 369 12.18 1.81 -12.32
CA ILE A 369 11.14 1.02 -12.97
C ILE A 369 9.79 1.66 -12.65
N ARG A 370 9.09 2.12 -13.68
CA ARG A 370 7.75 2.70 -13.55
C ARG A 370 6.74 1.65 -13.12
N TYR A 371 6.11 1.83 -11.98
CA TYR A 371 4.97 1.02 -11.53
C TYR A 371 3.67 1.53 -12.14
N ILE A 372 3.38 2.82 -11.92
CA ILE A 372 2.22 3.49 -12.49
C ILE A 372 2.46 5.00 -12.53
N SER A 373 1.87 5.68 -13.51
CA SER A 373 1.60 7.11 -13.48
C SER A 373 0.11 7.32 -13.71
N VAL A 374 -0.53 8.11 -12.86
CA VAL A 374 -1.96 8.37 -12.88
C VAL A 374 -2.19 9.87 -12.91
N ASP A 375 -2.94 10.35 -13.90
CA ASP A 375 -3.45 11.71 -13.99
C ASP A 375 -4.90 11.75 -13.48
N GLY A 376 -5.17 12.63 -12.52
CA GLY A 376 -6.49 12.83 -11.94
C GLY A 376 -6.46 12.97 -10.42
N THR A 377 -7.60 12.73 -9.79
CA THR A 377 -7.76 12.83 -8.33
C THR A 377 -8.08 11.45 -7.75
N GLY A 378 -7.38 11.04 -6.70
CA GLY A 378 -7.51 9.70 -6.15
C GLY A 378 -6.62 9.44 -4.93
N ARG A 379 -6.29 8.16 -4.73
CA ARG A 379 -5.33 7.68 -3.74
C ARG A 379 -4.68 6.38 -4.18
N TYR A 380 -3.37 6.26 -3.99
CA TYR A 380 -2.64 5.01 -4.16
C TYR A 380 -2.79 4.13 -2.91
N VAL A 381 -3.05 2.83 -3.07
CA VAL A 381 -3.42 1.94 -1.96
C VAL A 381 -2.68 0.61 -1.90
N GLY A 382 -1.77 0.34 -2.82
CA GLY A 382 -0.94 -0.86 -2.71
C GLY A 382 -0.15 -1.20 -3.96
N THR A 383 0.76 -2.13 -3.76
CA THR A 383 1.79 -2.55 -4.69
C THR A 383 2.03 -4.04 -4.52
N GLN A 384 2.13 -4.74 -5.64
CA GLN A 384 2.61 -6.10 -5.72
C GLN A 384 3.82 -6.14 -6.65
N LEU A 385 4.83 -6.93 -6.30
CA LEU A 385 6.04 -7.19 -7.08
C LEU A 385 6.28 -8.70 -7.17
N SER A 386 6.54 -9.21 -8.36
CA SER A 386 7.17 -10.52 -8.56
C SER A 386 8.40 -10.40 -9.44
N ILE A 387 9.43 -11.15 -9.10
CA ILE A 387 10.68 -11.22 -9.85
C ILE A 387 11.13 -12.67 -9.94
N THR A 388 11.62 -13.09 -11.12
CA THR A 388 12.39 -14.34 -11.24
C THR A 388 13.87 -13.99 -11.20
N ASN A 389 14.52 -14.15 -10.06
CA ASN A 389 15.94 -13.86 -9.88
C ASN A 389 16.80 -15.06 -10.32
N PRO A 390 17.69 -14.91 -11.31
CA PRO A 390 18.54 -16.01 -11.77
C PRO A 390 19.82 -16.22 -10.96
N TRP A 391 20.03 -15.45 -9.88
CA TRP A 391 21.19 -15.59 -8.99
C TRP A 391 20.77 -15.77 -7.54
N THR A 392 21.73 -16.12 -6.68
CA THR A 392 21.54 -16.10 -5.22
C THR A 392 21.75 -14.71 -4.63
N ASP A 393 22.37 -13.81 -5.38
CA ASP A 393 22.68 -12.45 -4.97
C ASP A 393 21.41 -11.60 -4.85
N TRP A 394 21.49 -10.61 -3.97
CA TRP A 394 20.37 -9.74 -3.65
C TRP A 394 19.98 -8.82 -4.81
N TRP A 395 18.67 -8.70 -5.03
CA TRP A 395 18.08 -8.02 -6.18
C TRP A 395 17.27 -6.78 -5.83
N GLY A 396 16.86 -6.63 -4.56
CA GLY A 396 15.86 -5.67 -4.11
C GLY A 396 16.47 -4.50 -3.36
N GLU A 397 17.58 -4.02 -3.86
CA GLU A 397 18.44 -3.08 -3.17
C GLU A 397 17.93 -1.63 -3.42
N GLY A 398 16.94 -1.48 -4.32
CA GLY A 398 16.54 -0.19 -4.89
C GLY A 398 15.43 0.52 -4.14
N ASP A 399 15.50 1.85 -4.10
CA ASP A 399 14.60 2.71 -3.34
C ASP A 399 13.27 3.00 -4.05
N GLU A 400 12.17 3.04 -3.29
CA GLU A 400 10.92 3.60 -3.79
C GLU A 400 11.01 5.11 -4.00
N LYS A 401 10.37 5.62 -5.05
CA LYS A 401 10.27 7.04 -5.39
C LYS A 401 8.84 7.34 -5.81
N ILE A 402 8.06 7.98 -4.93
CA ILE A 402 6.66 8.34 -5.22
C ILE A 402 6.52 9.86 -5.32
N TYR A 403 6.05 10.31 -6.47
CA TYR A 403 5.80 11.70 -6.81
C TYR A 403 4.31 11.97 -6.77
N VAL A 404 3.88 12.94 -5.98
CA VAL A 404 2.49 13.36 -5.83
C VAL A 404 2.31 14.78 -6.36
N ASP A 405 1.23 14.98 -7.11
CA ASP A 405 0.75 16.28 -7.57
C ASP A 405 1.79 17.14 -8.31
N GLY A 406 2.63 16.49 -9.13
CA GLY A 406 3.60 17.16 -10.01
C GLY A 406 4.87 17.64 -9.32
N GLU A 407 5.19 17.11 -8.13
CA GLU A 407 6.42 17.44 -7.43
C GLU A 407 7.67 17.07 -8.22
N SER A 408 8.70 17.91 -8.12
CA SER A 408 9.97 17.68 -8.81
C SER A 408 10.85 16.66 -8.09
N PHE A 409 10.75 16.57 -6.76
CA PHE A 409 11.47 15.61 -5.92
C PHE A 409 10.43 14.79 -5.15
N PRO A 410 10.59 13.46 -5.04
CA PRO A 410 9.53 12.62 -4.51
C PRO A 410 9.34 12.83 -3.00
N SER A 411 8.08 12.94 -2.57
CA SER A 411 7.70 13.02 -1.16
C SER A 411 7.82 11.68 -0.42
N PHE A 412 8.00 10.60 -1.18
CA PHE A 412 8.42 9.29 -0.70
C PHE A 412 9.71 8.91 -1.39
N PHE A 413 10.80 8.87 -0.64
CA PHE A 413 12.10 8.40 -1.10
C PHE A 413 12.56 7.33 -0.12
N GLY A 414 12.73 6.12 -0.64
CA GLY A 414 13.00 4.90 0.09
C GLY A 414 14.41 4.69 0.60
N THR A 415 14.68 3.45 0.99
CA THR A 415 15.99 2.99 1.48
C THR A 415 16.37 1.59 0.99
N GLY A 416 15.51 0.95 0.18
CA GLY A 416 15.63 -0.42 -0.29
C GLY A 416 14.27 -1.02 -0.64
N THR A 417 14.24 -2.03 -1.52
CA THR A 417 12.98 -2.66 -1.91
C THR A 417 12.42 -3.49 -0.76
N GLU A 418 13.27 -4.21 -0.02
CA GLU A 418 12.82 -4.95 1.16
C GLU A 418 12.26 -4.03 2.24
N ASP A 419 12.86 -2.84 2.37
CA ASP A 419 12.48 -1.81 3.32
C ASP A 419 11.11 -1.23 2.98
N TYR A 420 10.88 -0.97 1.69
CA TYR A 420 9.56 -0.60 1.17
C TYR A 420 8.52 -1.66 1.52
N PHE A 421 8.81 -2.95 1.31
CA PHE A 421 7.90 -4.04 1.67
C PHE A 421 7.91 -4.38 3.17
N GLY A 422 8.67 -3.67 3.99
CA GLY A 422 8.62 -3.72 5.45
C GLY A 422 9.37 -4.89 6.08
N TYR A 423 10.29 -5.54 5.36
CA TYR A 423 11.26 -6.47 5.91
C TYR A 423 12.68 -5.87 5.82
N ALA A 424 13.75 -6.65 5.96
CA ALA A 424 15.12 -6.12 5.94
C ALA A 424 16.17 -7.17 5.52
N TRP A 425 17.34 -6.69 5.11
CA TRP A 425 18.56 -7.48 4.89
C TRP A 425 18.43 -8.55 3.80
N GLY A 426 17.64 -8.29 2.75
CA GLY A 426 17.37 -9.26 1.69
C GLY A 426 16.90 -10.64 2.18
N SER A 427 16.19 -10.69 3.32
CA SER A 427 15.84 -11.95 3.98
C SER A 427 14.94 -12.84 3.11
N PRO A 428 15.32 -14.11 2.86
CA PRO A 428 14.52 -15.02 2.03
C PRO A 428 13.31 -15.61 2.78
N GLN A 429 13.13 -15.29 4.06
CA GLN A 429 12.07 -15.86 4.89
C GLN A 429 10.71 -15.31 4.48
N LEU A 430 9.77 -16.21 4.20
CA LEU A 430 8.37 -15.85 3.98
C LEU A 430 7.77 -15.24 5.24
N TYR A 431 6.95 -14.21 5.08
CA TYR A 431 6.20 -13.61 6.16
C TYR A 431 4.84 -13.11 5.67
N THR A 432 3.90 -12.94 6.59
CA THR A 432 2.58 -12.37 6.31
C THR A 432 2.17 -11.43 7.43
N ASN A 433 1.61 -10.30 7.05
CA ASN A 433 0.95 -9.34 7.93
C ASN A 433 -0.28 -8.75 7.22
N ALA A 434 -1.11 -8.02 7.95
CA ALA A 434 -2.30 -7.36 7.43
C ALA A 434 -2.01 -6.42 6.26
N TYR A 435 -0.86 -5.73 6.28
CA TYR A 435 -0.51 -4.70 5.29
C TYR A 435 0.63 -5.08 4.35
N HIS A 436 1.37 -6.15 4.62
CA HIS A 436 2.48 -6.55 3.76
C HIS A 436 2.83 -8.03 3.92
N ALA A 437 3.41 -8.64 2.88
CA ALA A 437 3.83 -10.03 2.88
C ALA A 437 4.92 -10.28 1.83
N GLN A 438 5.82 -11.22 2.14
CA GLN A 438 6.62 -11.95 1.15
C GLN A 438 5.94 -13.29 0.93
N THR A 439 5.13 -13.37 -0.13
CA THR A 439 4.27 -14.53 -0.39
C THR A 439 5.03 -15.67 -1.02
N ARG A 440 6.19 -15.41 -1.65
CA ARG A 440 7.02 -16.42 -2.29
C ARG A 440 8.50 -16.03 -2.26
N CYS A 441 9.36 -17.01 -2.07
CA CYS A 441 10.81 -16.93 -2.25
C CYS A 441 11.31 -18.37 -2.39
N ASP A 442 11.71 -18.79 -3.59
CA ASP A 442 12.03 -20.19 -3.87
C ASP A 442 13.36 -20.63 -3.22
N GLY A 443 14.40 -19.81 -3.33
CA GLY A 443 15.74 -20.06 -2.77
C GLY A 443 16.59 -21.11 -3.52
N PRO A 444 17.85 -21.32 -3.10
CA PRO A 444 18.52 -20.75 -1.92
C PRO A 444 18.77 -19.23 -2.02
N GLY A 445 18.87 -18.56 -0.88
CA GLY A 445 18.84 -17.10 -0.85
C GLY A 445 17.55 -16.60 -1.51
N THR A 446 17.66 -15.62 -2.40
CA THR A 446 16.54 -15.11 -3.19
C THR A 446 16.53 -15.62 -4.63
N PHE A 447 17.19 -16.75 -4.91
CA PHE A 447 17.15 -17.40 -6.23
C PHE A 447 15.73 -17.89 -6.57
N GLY A 448 15.38 -17.85 -7.86
CA GLY A 448 14.10 -18.30 -8.38
C GLY A 448 13.03 -17.21 -8.26
N ASP A 449 11.77 -17.62 -8.05
CA ASP A 449 10.67 -16.66 -7.97
C ASP A 449 10.54 -16.07 -6.56
N CYS A 450 10.53 -14.74 -6.49
CA CYS A 450 10.17 -13.96 -5.32
C CYS A 450 8.88 -13.18 -5.58
N SER A 451 8.04 -13.04 -4.55
CA SER A 451 6.79 -12.29 -4.62
C SER A 451 6.52 -11.55 -3.34
N GLU A 452 6.22 -10.27 -3.47
CA GLU A 452 6.02 -9.33 -2.38
C GLU A 452 4.79 -8.48 -2.63
N VAL A 453 4.15 -8.07 -1.54
CA VAL A 453 2.99 -7.18 -1.58
C VAL A 453 2.99 -6.24 -0.39
N ARG A 454 2.70 -4.97 -0.63
CA ARG A 454 2.46 -3.94 0.38
C ARG A 454 1.17 -3.20 0.06
N TRP A 455 0.34 -3.02 1.07
CA TRP A 455 -0.93 -2.32 0.99
C TRP A 455 -0.81 -0.99 1.72
N HIS A 456 -0.88 0.12 0.98
CA HIS A 456 -0.99 1.46 1.54
C HIS A 456 -2.43 1.70 2.00
N LEU A 457 -2.76 1.19 3.20
CA LEU A 457 -4.11 1.26 3.74
C LEU A 457 -4.18 2.47 4.66
N PHE A 458 -3.83 2.33 5.94
CA PHE A 458 -3.76 3.47 6.85
C PHE A 458 -2.74 4.54 6.41
N ASP A 459 -1.75 4.15 5.64
CA ASP A 459 -0.75 5.00 5.00
C ASP A 459 -1.05 5.23 3.51
N ASP A 460 -2.33 5.25 3.10
CA ASP A 460 -2.74 5.57 1.73
C ASP A 460 -2.24 6.94 1.27
N ILE A 461 -1.89 7.05 -0.03
CA ILE A 461 -1.24 8.23 -0.61
C ILE A 461 -2.25 8.96 -1.51
N PRO A 462 -2.99 9.96 -0.99
CA PRO A 462 -3.93 10.73 -1.80
C PRO A 462 -3.21 11.66 -2.77
N PHE A 463 -3.83 11.88 -3.93
CA PHE A 463 -3.37 12.79 -4.96
C PHE A 463 -4.53 13.59 -5.54
N LYS A 464 -4.30 14.87 -5.87
CA LYS A 464 -5.29 15.78 -6.46
C LYS A 464 -5.17 15.89 -7.97
N THR A 465 -3.96 15.93 -8.49
CA THR A 465 -3.68 16.05 -9.93
C THR A 465 -2.99 14.83 -10.49
N GLY A 466 -2.22 14.09 -9.70
CA GLY A 466 -1.67 12.82 -10.13
C GLY A 466 -0.67 12.18 -9.17
N VAL A 467 -0.33 10.93 -9.43
CA VAL A 467 0.71 10.18 -8.72
C VAL A 467 1.59 9.43 -9.71
N THR A 468 2.89 9.43 -9.49
CA THR A 468 3.84 8.55 -10.19
C THR A 468 4.61 7.76 -9.17
N PHE A 469 4.63 6.44 -9.32
CA PHE A 469 5.44 5.56 -8.49
C PHE A 469 6.48 4.86 -9.36
N ASP A 470 7.74 5.09 -8.99
CA ASP A 470 8.92 4.41 -9.49
C ASP A 470 9.57 3.61 -8.34
N LEU A 471 10.10 2.43 -8.64
CA LEU A 471 10.97 1.66 -7.74
C LEU A 471 12.22 1.27 -8.52
N GLU A 472 13.39 1.45 -7.93
CA GLU A 472 14.63 1.16 -8.64
C GLU A 472 14.84 -0.33 -8.86
N LEU A 473 15.33 -0.69 -10.05
CA LEU A 473 15.97 -1.99 -10.25
C LEU A 473 17.45 -1.88 -9.86
N TRP A 474 17.74 -2.02 -8.57
CA TRP A 474 19.09 -2.05 -8.01
C TRP A 474 19.43 -3.49 -7.60
N HIS A 475 20.28 -4.17 -8.37
CA HIS A 475 20.64 -5.58 -8.11
C HIS A 475 22.17 -5.72 -7.98
N TRP A 476 22.65 -6.55 -7.05
CA TRP A 476 24.09 -6.82 -6.89
C TRP A 476 24.78 -7.45 -8.11
N LYS A 477 24.04 -8.15 -8.99
CA LYS A 477 24.58 -8.76 -10.21
C LYS A 477 24.31 -7.91 -11.43
N ASP A 478 25.33 -7.80 -12.29
CA ASP A 478 25.18 -7.34 -13.66
C ASP A 478 24.69 -8.51 -14.54
N GLY A 479 23.57 -8.31 -15.21
CA GLY A 479 22.92 -9.33 -16.01
C GLY A 479 21.50 -8.91 -16.39
N ARG A 480 20.65 -9.91 -16.65
CA ARG A 480 19.26 -9.72 -17.04
C ARG A 480 18.33 -10.60 -16.20
N VAL A 481 17.28 -9.99 -15.68
CA VAL A 481 16.22 -10.65 -14.92
C VAL A 481 15.16 -11.13 -15.91
N PRO A 482 14.86 -12.45 -15.99
CA PRO A 482 13.89 -12.99 -16.95
C PRO A 482 12.52 -12.30 -16.94
N ILE A 483 12.00 -11.97 -15.76
CA ILE A 483 10.78 -11.20 -15.61
C ILE A 483 10.80 -10.36 -14.32
N TYR A 484 10.35 -9.12 -14.44
CA TYR A 484 10.05 -8.22 -13.34
C TYR A 484 8.61 -7.71 -13.53
N SER A 485 7.64 -8.33 -12.85
CA SER A 485 6.22 -8.03 -12.98
C SER A 485 5.66 -7.35 -11.74
N ARG A 486 4.68 -6.48 -11.93
CA ARG A 486 4.14 -5.66 -10.84
C ARG A 486 2.68 -5.32 -11.06
N ALA A 487 1.94 -5.17 -9.97
CA ALA A 487 0.60 -4.62 -9.97
C ALA A 487 0.49 -3.41 -9.03
N SER A 488 -0.14 -2.34 -9.53
CA SER A 488 -0.44 -1.13 -8.77
C SER A 488 -1.94 -1.04 -8.49
N TYR A 489 -2.28 -0.71 -7.25
CA TYR A 489 -3.66 -0.62 -6.77
C TYR A 489 -3.95 0.81 -6.33
N TYR A 490 -5.03 1.40 -6.84
CA TYR A 490 -5.41 2.76 -6.50
C TYR A 490 -6.91 2.97 -6.63
N TYR A 491 -7.40 4.03 -6.02
CA TYR A 491 -8.76 4.54 -6.23
C TYR A 491 -8.68 5.89 -6.92
N ALA A 492 -9.50 6.12 -7.94
CA ALA A 492 -9.49 7.39 -8.66
C ALA A 492 -10.89 7.85 -9.06
N ARG A 493 -11.07 9.16 -9.22
CA ARG A 493 -12.32 9.72 -9.72
C ARG A 493 -12.61 9.18 -11.12
N PRO A 494 -13.89 9.02 -11.50
CA PRO A 494 -14.23 8.73 -12.87
C PRO A 494 -13.58 9.76 -13.81
N GLY A 495 -12.74 9.27 -14.72
CA GLY A 495 -12.09 10.11 -15.75
C GLY A 495 -10.61 10.30 -15.53
N ALA A 496 -10.05 9.80 -14.42
CA ALA A 496 -8.62 9.63 -14.29
C ALA A 496 -8.07 8.76 -15.44
N ALA A 497 -6.86 9.09 -15.87
CA ALA A 497 -6.10 8.36 -16.87
C ALA A 497 -4.85 7.78 -16.21
N ASP A 498 -4.34 6.68 -16.76
CA ASP A 498 -3.15 6.02 -16.27
C ASP A 498 -2.30 5.54 -17.45
N ASP A 499 -1.00 5.35 -17.20
CA ASP A 499 -0.02 4.94 -18.21
C ASP A 499 0.03 3.41 -18.41
N HIS A 500 -0.97 2.65 -17.97
CA HIS A 500 -1.00 1.19 -18.15
C HIS A 500 -1.03 0.82 -19.64
N PRO A 501 0.01 0.12 -20.14
CA PRO A 501 0.00 -0.36 -21.50
C PRO A 501 -0.94 -1.56 -21.64
N PRO A 502 -1.40 -1.89 -22.87
CA PRO A 502 -1.99 -3.19 -23.14
C PRO A 502 -1.02 -4.31 -22.74
N ILE A 503 -1.52 -5.34 -22.06
CA ILE A 503 -0.72 -6.49 -21.67
C ILE A 503 -0.40 -7.35 -22.91
N ALA A 504 0.89 -7.59 -23.16
CA ALA A 504 1.33 -8.44 -24.26
C ALA A 504 1.24 -9.93 -23.88
N ALA A 505 1.04 -10.79 -24.89
CA ALA A 505 0.77 -12.22 -24.66
C ALA A 505 1.98 -13.00 -24.13
N ASP A 506 3.19 -12.53 -24.41
CA ASP A 506 4.45 -13.08 -23.91
C ASP A 506 4.71 -12.71 -22.44
N GLU A 507 4.26 -11.53 -22.00
CA GLU A 507 4.31 -11.10 -20.59
C GLU A 507 3.45 -12.01 -19.67
N LEU A 508 2.38 -12.61 -20.22
CA LEU A 508 1.46 -13.51 -19.52
C LEU A 508 2.00 -14.94 -19.36
N LYS A 509 3.31 -15.15 -19.52
CA LYS A 509 3.96 -16.44 -19.32
C LYS A 509 4.79 -16.40 -18.04
N VAL A 510 4.90 -17.55 -17.39
CA VAL A 510 5.87 -17.76 -16.32
C VAL A 510 7.18 -18.18 -17.02
N PRO A 511 8.28 -17.43 -16.86
CA PRO A 511 9.53 -17.79 -17.51
C PRO A 511 10.03 -19.14 -16.98
N GLN A 512 10.80 -19.85 -17.80
CA GLN A 512 11.50 -21.02 -17.33
C GLN A 512 12.48 -20.58 -16.24
N LYS A 513 12.43 -21.28 -15.10
CA LYS A 513 13.36 -21.02 -14.01
C LYS A 513 14.78 -21.31 -14.46
N PRO A 514 15.75 -20.47 -14.09
CA PRO A 514 17.15 -20.80 -14.29
C PRO A 514 17.47 -22.13 -13.60
N PRO A 515 18.41 -22.92 -14.12
CA PRO A 515 18.85 -24.12 -13.41
C PRO A 515 19.37 -23.72 -12.03
N GLN A 516 18.98 -24.45 -10.99
CA GLN A 516 19.44 -24.14 -9.63
C GLN A 516 20.98 -24.14 -9.60
N PRO A 517 21.60 -23.14 -8.95
CA PRO A 517 23.04 -23.17 -8.74
C PRO A 517 23.40 -24.46 -8.01
N LEU A 518 24.42 -25.16 -8.49
CA LEU A 518 24.97 -26.31 -7.77
C LEU A 518 25.44 -25.82 -6.40
N ARG A 519 24.98 -26.51 -5.34
CA ARG A 519 25.31 -26.19 -3.95
C ARG A 519 26.79 -26.35 -3.65
#